data_AF-A0A1R0W5U0-F1
#
_entry.id   AF-A0A1R0W5U0-F1
#
_cell.length_a   1.000
_cell.length_b   1.000
_cell.length_c   1.000
_cell.angle_alpha   90.00
_cell.angle_beta   90.00
_cell.angle_gamma   90.00
#
_symmetry.space_group_name_H-M   'P 1'
#
loop_
_entity.id
_entity.type
_entity.pdbx_description
1 polymer ?
#
loop_
_entity_poly.entity_id
_entity_poly.type
_entity_poly.pdbx_seq_one_letter_code
_entity_poly.pdbx_strand_id
1 'polypeptide(L)'
;MRQTIELDELTYLEWRELFKKYLVTSSEAAEILNVSVPRITQLDQSGLLHSVIRGRYLKKDVLSIKEDMRIKREKYRNNPDIITYNDVFEILKEVHSETRRAVTPKCIEERIELKISNSDKVNIKNRVANALRILLKKKLVRKVKYGYYLPN
;
A
#
# COMPACT_ATOMS: atom_id res chain seq x y z
N MET A 1 23.80 -20.66 -9.11
CA MET A 1 22.57 -21.24 -9.72
C MET A 1 21.37 -20.76 -8.91
N ARG A 2 20.41 -20.06 -9.52
CA ARG A 2 19.14 -19.75 -8.85
C ARG A 2 18.24 -20.98 -9.00
N GLN A 3 17.94 -21.67 -7.90
CA GLN A 3 16.99 -22.79 -7.91
C GLN A 3 15.61 -22.24 -8.28
N THR A 4 15.07 -22.74 -9.39
CA THR A 4 13.75 -22.36 -9.90
C THR A 4 12.70 -23.18 -9.16
N ILE A 5 12.33 -22.79 -7.94
CA ILE A 5 11.31 -23.51 -7.16
C ILE A 5 10.02 -23.63 -7.99
N GLU A 6 9.49 -24.84 -8.20
CA GLU A 6 8.20 -25.02 -8.86
C GLU A 6 7.10 -24.53 -7.92
N LEU A 7 6.20 -23.67 -8.40
CA LEU A 7 5.12 -23.14 -7.54
C LEU A 7 4.24 -24.27 -7.00
N ASP A 8 4.22 -25.38 -7.72
CA ASP A 8 3.49 -26.60 -7.41
C ASP A 8 4.14 -27.40 -6.27
N GLU A 9 5.41 -27.11 -5.98
CA GLU A 9 6.19 -27.68 -4.88
C GLU A 9 6.15 -26.80 -3.62
N LEU A 10 5.60 -25.58 -3.72
CA LEU A 10 5.48 -24.71 -2.56
C LEU A 10 4.43 -25.26 -1.60
N THR A 11 4.79 -25.26 -0.31
CA THR A 11 3.80 -25.46 0.74
C THR A 11 2.78 -24.32 0.72
N TYR A 12 1.58 -24.56 1.25
CA TYR A 12 0.55 -23.54 1.38
C TYR A 12 1.08 -22.27 2.10
N LEU A 13 1.95 -22.42 3.10
CA LEU A 13 2.53 -21.29 3.83
C LEU A 13 3.48 -20.46 2.96
N GLU A 14 4.37 -21.10 2.21
CA GLU A 14 5.30 -20.41 1.32
C GLU A 14 4.57 -19.71 0.18
N TRP A 15 3.56 -20.39 -0.37
CA TRP A 15 2.71 -19.82 -1.40
C TRP A 15 1.91 -18.63 -0.88
N ARG A 16 1.35 -18.73 0.33
CA ARG A 16 0.62 -17.62 0.99
C ARG A 16 1.51 -16.41 1.23
N GLU A 17 2.75 -16.62 1.65
CA GLU A 17 3.71 -15.53 1.83
C GLU A 17 4.13 -14.92 0.49
N LEU A 18 4.30 -15.74 -0.55
CA LEU A 18 4.56 -15.29 -1.92
C LEU A 18 3.37 -14.48 -2.46
N PHE A 19 2.14 -14.95 -2.24
CA PHE A 19 0.90 -14.28 -2.62
C PHE A 19 0.74 -12.95 -1.89
N LYS A 20 0.90 -12.89 -0.57
CA LYS A 20 0.89 -11.62 0.18
C LYS A 20 1.98 -10.64 -0.27
N LYS A 21 3.15 -11.16 -0.68
CA LYS A 21 4.31 -10.36 -1.08
C LYS A 21 4.17 -9.76 -2.48
N TYR A 22 3.51 -10.46 -3.40
CA TYR A 22 3.45 -10.10 -4.83
C TYR A 22 2.04 -9.82 -5.37
N LEU A 23 0.96 -10.21 -4.70
CA LEU A 23 -0.45 -10.12 -5.12
C LEU A 23 -1.29 -9.41 -4.03
N VAL A 24 -1.11 -8.10 -3.92
CA VAL A 24 -1.24 -7.29 -2.69
C VAL A 24 -2.69 -7.19 -2.16
N THR A 25 -2.88 -7.41 -0.86
CA THR A 25 -4.17 -7.30 -0.12
C THR A 25 -5.33 -8.17 -0.62
N SER A 26 -6.26 -8.50 0.28
CA SER A 26 -7.44 -9.31 -0.08
C SER A 26 -8.35 -8.64 -1.12
N SER A 27 -8.24 -7.32 -1.32
CA SER A 27 -9.04 -6.56 -2.29
C SER A 27 -8.53 -6.71 -3.72
N GLU A 28 -7.23 -6.62 -3.97
CA GLU A 28 -6.70 -6.79 -5.33
C GLU A 28 -6.84 -8.25 -5.76
N ALA A 29 -6.63 -9.20 -4.84
CA ALA A 29 -6.88 -10.62 -5.08
C ALA A 29 -8.35 -10.90 -5.48
N ALA A 30 -9.30 -10.20 -4.86
CA ALA A 30 -10.73 -10.31 -5.14
C ALA A 30 -11.06 -9.80 -6.56
N GLU A 31 -10.49 -8.65 -6.95
CA GLU A 31 -10.63 -8.08 -8.29
C GLU A 31 -10.03 -9.00 -9.36
N ILE A 32 -8.81 -9.47 -9.14
CA ILE A 32 -8.03 -10.36 -10.02
C ILE A 32 -8.74 -11.71 -10.25
N LEU A 33 -9.40 -12.24 -9.22
CA LEU A 33 -10.13 -13.50 -9.30
C LEU A 33 -11.62 -13.30 -9.63
N ASN A 34 -12.06 -12.05 -9.78
CA ASN A 34 -13.46 -11.65 -9.98
C ASN A 34 -14.41 -12.30 -8.96
N VAL A 35 -14.04 -12.21 -7.67
CA VAL A 35 -14.82 -12.72 -6.53
C VAL A 35 -14.86 -11.68 -5.42
N SER A 36 -15.70 -11.87 -4.40
CA SER A 36 -15.77 -10.94 -3.28
C SER A 36 -14.60 -11.10 -2.30
N VAL A 37 -14.23 -10.04 -1.57
CA VAL A 37 -13.19 -10.08 -0.53
C VAL A 37 -13.47 -11.14 0.56
N PRO A 38 -14.70 -11.30 1.07
CA PRO A 38 -15.02 -12.41 1.99
C PRO A 38 -14.73 -13.79 1.39
N ARG A 39 -14.96 -13.97 0.08
CA ARG A 39 -14.65 -15.24 -0.60
C ARG A 39 -13.15 -15.51 -0.65
N ILE A 40 -12.31 -14.49 -0.87
CA ILE A 40 -10.85 -14.63 -0.76
C ILE A 40 -10.43 -15.06 0.64
N THR A 41 -11.00 -14.46 1.69
CA THR A 41 -10.70 -14.83 3.07
C THR A 41 -11.09 -16.28 3.38
N GLN A 42 -12.26 -16.74 2.90
CA GLN A 42 -12.69 -18.13 3.04
C GLN A 42 -11.77 -19.12 2.30
N LEU A 43 -11.32 -18.76 1.10
CA LEU A 43 -10.38 -19.58 0.33
C LEU A 43 -8.99 -19.64 1.00
N ASP A 44 -8.54 -18.54 1.62
CA ASP A 44 -7.30 -18.53 2.41
C ASP A 44 -7.44 -19.44 3.64
N GLN A 45 -8.52 -19.28 4.42
CA GLN A 45 -8.76 -20.07 5.63
C GLN A 45 -8.94 -21.57 5.35
N SER A 46 -9.47 -21.93 4.18
CA SER A 46 -9.62 -23.33 3.77
C SER A 46 -8.37 -23.91 3.10
N GLY A 47 -7.32 -23.11 2.86
CA GLY A 47 -6.11 -23.53 2.13
C GLY A 47 -6.29 -23.71 0.62
N LEU A 48 -7.50 -23.50 0.09
CA LEU A 48 -7.84 -23.74 -1.31
C LEU A 48 -7.46 -22.58 -2.24
N LEU A 49 -7.10 -21.41 -1.68
CA LEU A 49 -6.71 -20.24 -2.46
C LEU A 49 -5.57 -20.54 -3.44
N HIS A 50 -4.59 -21.33 -3.01
CA HIS A 50 -3.48 -21.78 -3.86
C HIS A 50 -3.97 -22.51 -5.12
N SER A 51 -4.84 -23.51 -4.95
CA SER A 51 -5.37 -24.31 -6.06
C SER A 51 -6.21 -23.48 -7.02
N VAL A 52 -7.02 -22.56 -6.50
CA VAL A 52 -7.83 -21.64 -7.31
C VAL A 52 -6.96 -20.74 -8.18
N ILE A 53 -5.86 -20.23 -7.63
CA ILE A 53 -4.95 -19.37 -8.37
C ILE A 53 -4.12 -20.15 -9.37
N ARG A 54 -3.65 -21.36 -9.06
CA ARG A 54 -2.95 -22.22 -10.03
C ARG A 54 -3.80 -22.52 -11.28
N GLY A 55 -5.11 -22.66 -11.11
CA GLY A 55 -6.04 -22.86 -12.23
C GLY A 55 -6.35 -21.59 -13.05
N ARG A 56 -6.11 -20.40 -12.49
CA ARG A 56 -6.36 -19.10 -13.14
C ARG A 56 -5.09 -18.38 -13.61
N TYR A 57 -3.95 -18.67 -12.99
CA TYR A 57 -2.65 -18.04 -13.20
C TYR A 57 -1.57 -19.12 -13.25
N LEU A 58 -0.82 -19.14 -14.34
CA LEU A 58 0.32 -20.03 -14.49
C LEU A 58 1.53 -19.45 -13.76
N LYS A 59 2.52 -20.29 -13.44
CA LYS A 59 3.77 -19.87 -12.77
C LYS A 59 4.47 -18.70 -13.47
N LYS A 60 4.44 -18.69 -14.81
CA LYS A 60 4.96 -17.60 -15.63
C LYS A 60 4.24 -16.27 -15.41
N ASP A 61 2.93 -16.31 -15.14
CA ASP A 61 2.10 -15.12 -14.99
C ASP A 61 2.36 -14.46 -13.63
N VAL A 62 2.52 -15.25 -12.55
CA VAL A 62 2.88 -14.73 -11.21
C VAL A 62 4.26 -14.06 -11.21
N LEU A 63 5.22 -14.61 -11.95
CA LEU A 63 6.56 -14.02 -12.10
C LEU A 63 6.52 -12.74 -12.96
N SER A 64 5.69 -12.70 -14.01
CA SER A 64 5.46 -11.48 -14.81
C SER A 64 4.84 -10.38 -13.95
N ILE A 65 3.81 -10.71 -13.16
CA ILE A 65 3.15 -9.76 -12.25
C ILE A 65 4.15 -9.19 -11.24
N LYS A 66 5.06 -10.01 -10.72
CA LYS A 66 6.14 -9.53 -9.83
C LYS A 66 7.05 -8.50 -10.49
N GLU A 67 7.43 -8.74 -11.75
CA GLU A 67 8.32 -7.84 -12.49
C GLU A 67 7.57 -6.57 -12.93
N ASP A 68 6.33 -6.69 -13.40
CA ASP A 68 5.46 -5.56 -13.73
C ASP A 68 5.16 -4.69 -12.51
N MET A 69 4.97 -5.29 -11.34
CA MET A 69 4.80 -4.56 -10.09
C MET A 69 6.10 -3.92 -9.62
N ARG A 70 7.26 -4.53 -9.89
CA ARG A 70 8.57 -3.90 -9.64
C ARG A 70 8.70 -2.65 -10.51
N ILE A 71 8.44 -2.77 -11.80
CA ILE A 71 8.50 -1.67 -12.78
C ILE A 71 7.49 -0.58 -12.41
N LYS A 72 6.24 -0.93 -12.08
CA LYS A 72 5.25 0.04 -11.59
C LYS A 72 5.73 0.73 -10.33
N ARG A 73 6.20 0.00 -9.31
CA ARG A 73 6.73 0.59 -8.06
C ARG A 73 7.98 1.44 -8.26
N GLU A 74 8.76 1.19 -9.29
CA GLU A 74 9.95 1.96 -9.66
C GLU A 74 9.56 3.23 -10.44
N LYS A 75 8.64 3.11 -11.40
CA LYS A 75 7.98 4.24 -12.06
C LYS A 75 7.28 5.17 -11.06
N TYR A 76 6.61 4.62 -10.06
CA TYR A 76 5.99 5.37 -8.96
C TYR A 76 6.96 5.75 -7.83
N ARG A 77 8.24 5.37 -7.88
CA ARG A 77 9.26 5.89 -6.94
C ARG A 77 10.05 7.04 -7.55
N ASN A 78 10.23 7.02 -8.88
CA ASN A 78 11.00 8.01 -9.62
C ASN A 78 10.12 9.08 -10.28
N ASN A 79 8.81 9.10 -10.00
CA ASN A 79 7.95 10.19 -10.44
C ASN A 79 8.08 11.37 -9.46
N PRO A 80 8.61 12.53 -9.90
CA PRO A 80 8.79 13.71 -9.04
C PRO A 80 7.47 14.28 -8.51
N ASP A 81 6.32 13.92 -9.11
CA ASP A 81 4.99 14.42 -8.71
C ASP A 81 4.33 13.58 -7.60
N ILE A 82 5.10 12.71 -6.93
CA ILE A 82 4.58 11.81 -5.90
C ILE A 82 4.81 12.36 -4.50
N ILE A 83 3.70 12.69 -3.84
CA ILE A 83 3.65 13.01 -2.41
C ILE A 83 4.25 11.84 -1.62
N THR A 84 5.39 12.10 -0.99
CA THR A 84 6.09 11.17 -0.09
C THR A 84 5.65 11.37 1.35
N TYR A 85 6.03 10.43 2.23
CA TYR A 85 5.77 10.61 3.66
C TYR A 85 6.61 11.73 4.29
N ASN A 86 7.74 12.11 3.68
CA ASN A 86 8.54 13.24 4.13
C ASN A 86 7.80 14.56 3.85
N ASP A 87 7.19 14.70 2.67
CA ASP A 87 6.42 15.90 2.31
C ASP A 87 5.24 16.11 3.28
N VAL A 88 4.54 15.02 3.61
CA VAL A 88 3.47 15.01 4.61
C VAL A 88 3.99 15.41 5.99
N PHE A 89 5.19 14.97 6.37
CA PHE A 89 5.79 15.31 7.65
C PHE A 89 6.23 16.77 7.74
N GLU A 90 6.83 17.31 6.67
CA GLU A 90 7.20 18.73 6.61
C GLU A 90 5.96 19.61 6.69
N ILE A 91 4.90 19.29 5.95
CA ILE A 91 3.63 20.03 6.00
C ILE A 91 3.00 19.93 7.39
N LEU A 92 3.03 18.77 8.02
CA LEU A 92 2.53 18.62 9.38
C LEU A 92 3.29 19.50 10.37
N LYS A 93 4.63 19.56 10.27
CA LYS A 93 5.46 20.46 11.09
C LYS A 93 5.15 21.93 10.81
N GLU A 94 5.01 22.31 9.55
CA GLU A 94 4.64 23.66 9.09
C GLU A 94 3.32 24.10 9.74
N VAL A 95 2.24 23.33 9.52
CA VAL A 95 0.91 23.64 10.08
C VAL A 95 0.91 23.63 11.61
N HIS A 96 1.65 22.70 12.23
CA HIS A 96 1.77 22.68 13.68
C HIS A 96 2.50 23.93 14.21
N SER A 97 3.56 24.38 13.53
CA SER A 97 4.31 25.57 13.93
C SER A 97 3.49 26.85 13.84
N GLU A 98 2.65 26.96 12.81
CA GLU A 98 1.74 28.10 12.60
C GLU A 98 0.60 28.12 13.62
N THR A 99 -0.04 26.98 13.85
CA THR A 99 -1.26 26.90 14.68
C THR A 99 -0.99 26.61 16.16
N ARG A 100 0.19 26.06 16.48
CA ARG A 100 0.54 25.46 17.79
C ARG A 100 -0.47 24.42 18.28
N ARG A 101 -1.22 23.79 17.36
CA ARG A 101 -2.29 22.83 17.65
C ARG A 101 -2.03 21.51 16.96
N ALA A 102 -2.70 20.45 17.43
CA ALA A 102 -2.68 19.17 16.75
C ALA A 102 -3.32 19.30 15.36
N VAL A 103 -2.73 18.64 14.36
CA VAL A 103 -3.06 18.83 12.94
C VAL A 103 -3.99 17.71 12.47
N THR A 104 -5.03 18.05 11.70
CA THR A 104 -5.91 17.05 11.09
C THR A 104 -5.36 16.58 9.75
N PRO A 105 -5.67 15.34 9.30
CA PRO A 105 -5.35 14.90 7.94
C PRO A 105 -5.87 15.85 6.87
N LYS A 106 -7.07 16.42 7.07
CA LYS A 106 -7.70 17.34 6.13
C LYS A 106 -6.88 18.62 5.92
N CYS A 107 -6.32 19.20 6.98
CA CYS A 107 -5.43 20.36 6.85
C CYS A 107 -4.17 20.04 6.02
N ILE A 108 -3.64 18.82 6.16
CA ILE A 108 -2.48 18.37 5.39
C ILE A 108 -2.85 18.17 3.92
N GLU A 109 -4.00 17.52 3.66
CA GLU A 109 -4.56 17.34 2.31
C GLU A 109 -4.72 18.68 1.58
N GLU A 110 -5.36 19.67 2.22
CA GLU A 110 -5.56 21.02 1.67
C GLU A 110 -4.24 21.72 1.35
N ARG A 111 -3.23 21.61 2.23
CA ARG A 111 -1.92 22.24 2.01
C ARG A 111 -1.14 21.58 0.86
N ILE A 112 -1.33 20.28 0.66
CA ILE A 112 -0.75 19.53 -0.47
C ILE A 112 -1.44 19.89 -1.78
N GLU A 113 -2.77 20.00 -1.79
CA GLU A 113 -3.53 20.45 -2.97
C GLU A 113 -3.07 21.83 -3.47
N LEU A 114 -2.73 22.73 -2.54
CA LEU A 114 -2.19 24.05 -2.89
C LEU A 114 -0.76 24.02 -3.46
N LYS A 115 0.05 23.02 -3.08
CA LYS A 115 1.45 22.89 -3.53
C LYS A 115 1.59 22.11 -4.84
N ILE A 116 0.61 21.26 -5.21
CA ILE A 116 0.71 20.36 -6.37
C ILE A 116 -0.46 20.60 -7.33
N SER A 117 -0.19 21.37 -8.38
CA SER A 117 -1.18 21.88 -9.34
C SER A 117 -1.86 20.82 -10.22
N ASN A 118 -1.26 19.62 -10.36
CA ASN A 118 -1.66 18.62 -11.37
C ASN A 118 -1.89 17.20 -10.83
N SER A 119 -1.99 16.98 -9.52
CA SER A 119 -2.19 15.61 -9.00
C SER A 119 -3.65 15.20 -9.00
N ASP A 120 -3.93 13.95 -9.42
CA ASP A 120 -5.23 13.30 -9.27
C ASP A 120 -5.71 13.41 -7.81
N LYS A 121 -6.76 14.20 -7.56
CA LYS A 121 -7.34 14.41 -6.23
C LYS A 121 -7.73 13.09 -5.52
N VAL A 122 -8.05 12.05 -6.30
CA VAL A 122 -8.35 10.69 -5.79
C VAL A 122 -7.12 10.03 -5.13
N ASN A 123 -5.91 10.54 -5.36
CA ASN A 123 -4.66 9.98 -4.83
C ASN A 123 -4.17 10.68 -3.55
N ILE A 124 -4.49 11.96 -3.33
CA ILE A 124 -3.92 12.75 -2.22
C ILE A 124 -4.37 12.19 -0.86
N LYS A 125 -5.69 12.02 -0.66
CA LYS A 125 -6.25 11.48 0.60
C LYS A 125 -5.63 10.13 0.98
N ASN A 126 -5.55 9.21 0.02
CA ASN A 126 -4.98 7.87 0.24
C ASN A 126 -3.47 7.95 0.54
N ARG A 127 -2.74 8.84 -0.14
CA ARG A 127 -1.31 9.07 0.12
C ARG A 127 -1.07 9.69 1.49
N VAL A 128 -1.84 10.69 1.89
CA VAL A 128 -1.76 11.31 3.23
C VAL A 128 -2.06 10.26 4.30
N ALA A 129 -3.14 9.49 4.15
CA ALA A 129 -3.48 8.43 5.10
C ALA A 129 -2.37 7.38 5.24
N ASN A 130 -1.78 6.94 4.12
CA ASN A 130 -0.68 5.97 4.14
C ASN A 130 0.62 6.57 4.70
N ALA A 131 0.94 7.82 4.36
CA ALA A 131 2.08 8.54 4.91
C ALA A 131 1.96 8.68 6.44
N LEU A 132 0.79 9.08 6.95
CA LEU A 132 0.54 9.16 8.40
C LEU A 132 0.69 7.80 9.09
N ARG A 133 0.25 6.70 8.47
CA ARG A 133 0.51 5.34 8.98
C ARG A 133 2.00 5.01 9.06
N ILE A 134 2.77 5.38 8.03
CA ILE A 134 4.23 5.18 8.00
C ILE A 134 4.91 6.02 9.09
N LEU A 135 4.53 7.30 9.23
CA LEU A 135 5.08 8.21 10.23
C LEU A 135 4.80 7.74 11.67
N LEU A 136 3.59 7.22 11.93
CA LEU A 136 3.25 6.59 13.21
C LEU A 136 4.13 5.37 13.48
N LYS A 137 4.30 4.48 12.48
CA LYS A 137 5.15 3.28 12.61
C LYS A 137 6.62 3.65 12.87
N LYS A 138 7.09 4.76 12.29
CA LYS A 138 8.44 5.31 12.49
C LYS A 138 8.59 6.13 13.77
N LYS A 139 7.52 6.32 14.56
CA LYS A 139 7.50 7.15 15.77
C LYS A 139 7.93 8.62 15.53
N LEU A 140 7.75 9.14 14.32
CA LEU A 140 8.03 10.54 13.98
C LEU A 140 6.85 11.46 14.30
N VAL A 141 5.65 10.88 14.40
CA VAL A 141 4.44 11.57 14.83
C VAL A 141 3.71 10.72 15.85
N ARG A 142 2.85 11.36 16.63
CA ARG A 142 1.90 10.68 17.53
C ARG A 142 0.47 11.06 17.19
N LYS A 143 -0.44 10.10 17.34
CA LYS A 143 -1.88 10.32 17.17
C LYS A 143 -2.47 10.78 18.49
N VAL A 144 -3.19 11.90 18.46
CA VAL A 144 -3.95 12.46 19.58
C VAL A 144 -5.42 12.02 19.46
N LYS A 145 -6.22 12.25 20.50
CA LYS A 145 -7.66 11.96 20.54
C LYS A 145 -8.36 12.53 19.30
N TYR A 146 -9.33 11.79 18.75
CA TYR A 146 -10.13 12.17 17.57
C TYR A 146 -9.42 12.19 16.20
N GLY A 147 -8.25 11.56 16.05
CA GLY A 147 -7.61 11.45 14.74
C GLY A 147 -6.75 12.63 14.33
N TYR A 148 -6.30 13.42 15.31
CA TYR A 148 -5.34 14.50 15.15
C TYR A 148 -3.91 13.97 15.31
N TYR A 149 -2.94 14.67 14.75
CA TYR A 149 -1.53 14.28 14.75
C TYR A 149 -0.64 15.40 15.29
N LEU A 150 0.39 15.02 16.03
CA LEU A 150 1.45 15.91 16.48
C LEU A 150 2.80 15.37 16.00
N PRO A 151 3.73 16.24 15.56
CA PRO A 151 5.10 15.84 15.37
C PRO A 151 5.70 15.48 16.73
N ASN A 152 6.58 14.47 16.75
CA ASN A 152 7.39 14.15 17.92
C ASN A 152 8.69 14.93 17.90
#